data_AF-A0A7X9B414-F1
#
_entry.id   AF-A0A7X9B414-F1
#
_cell.length_a   1.000
_cell.length_b   1.000
_cell.length_c   1.000
_cell.angle_alpha   90.00
_cell.angle_beta   90.00
_cell.angle_gamma   90.00
#
_symmetry.space_group_name_H-M   'P 1'
#
loop_
_entity.id
_entity.type
_entity.pdbx_description
1 polymer ?
#
loop_
_entity_poly.entity_id
_entity_poly.type
_entity_poly.pdbx_seq_one_letter_code
_entity_poly.pdbx_strand_id
1 'polypeptide(L)'
;MRWGVTYFNRHANWRLLTRLMPAALVGIVIGYLLMRQAWVDDQVIKVSIGILVLVLVALNALRERFLAFLPIGEEHAGRQNLVIAIAFGVIAGITTMLANAAGPIMLIYLLAMRLPKDAFIGTSAWYFMVLNWCKVPFMVQLGLINPDSLAFNIKLSPAILVGGLLGIYCSGKLSNRGFNRLIQILTILAALKLLF
;
A
#
# COMPACT_ATOMS: atom_id res chain seq x y z
N MET A 1 -17.76 19.45 0.15
CA MET A 1 -16.61 18.52 0.07
C MET A 1 -15.31 19.26 0.41
N ARG A 2 -15.16 19.78 1.65
CA ARG A 2 -14.04 20.64 2.09
C ARG A 2 -13.36 20.19 3.40
N TRP A 3 -13.67 18.98 3.90
CA TRP A 3 -13.40 18.61 5.32
C TRP A 3 -12.35 17.51 5.55
N GLY A 4 -11.78 16.89 4.52
CA GLY A 4 -10.83 15.79 4.71
C GLY A 4 -9.47 16.26 5.23
N VAL A 5 -8.80 17.14 4.48
CA VAL A 5 -7.37 17.41 4.69
C VAL A 5 -7.09 18.25 5.95
N THR A 6 -7.96 19.20 6.31
CA THR A 6 -7.79 20.05 7.49
C THR A 6 -8.17 19.38 8.81
N TYR A 7 -9.08 18.39 8.79
CA TYR A 7 -9.47 17.65 10.01
C TYR A 7 -8.42 16.57 10.39
N PHE A 8 -7.80 15.93 9.39
CA PHE A 8 -6.79 14.89 9.63
C PHE A 8 -5.41 15.41 10.05
N ASN A 9 -5.05 16.65 9.68
CA ASN A 9 -3.73 17.21 9.97
C ASN A 9 -3.44 17.35 11.48
N ARG A 10 -4.49 17.54 12.29
CA ARG A 10 -4.37 17.77 13.74
C ARG A 10 -4.15 16.49 14.56
N HIS A 11 -4.43 15.32 14.00
CA HIS A 11 -4.43 14.05 14.72
C HIS A 11 -3.35 13.06 14.24
N ALA A 12 -2.63 13.38 13.15
CA ALA A 12 -1.58 12.50 12.65
C ALA A 12 -0.43 12.35 13.66
N ASN A 13 0.04 11.11 13.84
CA ASN A 13 1.17 10.81 14.70
C ASN A 13 2.48 11.05 13.95
N TRP A 14 2.96 12.30 14.01
CA TRP A 14 4.18 12.72 13.32
C TRP A 14 5.44 11.98 13.79
N ARG A 15 5.50 11.57 15.05
CA ARG A 15 6.63 10.81 15.60
C ARG A 15 6.72 9.42 14.98
N LEU A 16 5.58 8.78 14.73
CA LEU A 16 5.51 7.50 14.04
C LEU A 16 5.90 7.64 12.57
N LEU A 17 5.38 8.68 11.90
CA LEU A 17 5.72 8.97 10.50
C LEU A 17 7.21 9.20 10.31
N THR A 18 7.85 10.06 11.11
CA THR A 18 9.28 10.37 10.95
C THR A 18 10.19 9.17 11.19
N ARG A 19 9.73 8.13 11.92
CA ARG A 19 10.44 6.86 12.09
C ARG A 19 10.23 5.89 10.92
N LEU A 20 9.01 5.83 10.39
CA LEU A 20 8.64 4.95 9.28
C LEU A 20 9.13 5.46 7.92
N MET A 21 8.99 6.77 7.68
CA MET A 21 9.18 7.39 6.37
C MET A 21 10.58 7.15 5.80
N PRO A 22 11.70 7.34 6.54
CA PRO A 22 13.03 7.12 5.97
C PRO A 22 13.21 5.67 5.49
N ALA A 23 12.74 4.70 6.27
CA ALA A 23 12.78 3.29 5.89
C ALA A 23 11.91 2.98 4.67
N ALA A 24 10.71 3.58 4.59
CA ALA A 24 9.83 3.43 3.44
C ALA A 24 10.38 4.07 2.16
N LEU A 25 11.06 5.22 2.27
CA LEU A 25 11.77 5.84 1.15
C LEU A 25 12.93 4.97 0.67
N VAL A 26 13.71 4.39 1.59
CA VAL A 26 14.73 3.39 1.24
C VAL A 26 14.10 2.21 0.50
N GLY A 27 12.96 1.71 0.98
CA GLY A 27 12.21 0.66 0.29
C GLY A 27 11.76 1.05 -1.11
N ILE A 28 11.28 2.29 -1.32
CA ILE A 28 10.93 2.79 -2.66
C ILE A 28 12.16 2.81 -3.56
N VAL A 29 13.30 3.29 -3.08
CA VAL A 29 14.55 3.32 -3.85
C VAL A 29 14.99 1.91 -4.21
N ILE A 30 14.93 0.96 -3.28
CA ILE A 30 15.22 -0.45 -3.56
C ILE A 30 14.27 -0.98 -4.64
N GLY A 31 12.96 -0.77 -4.51
CA GLY A 31 11.97 -1.19 -5.51
C GLY A 31 12.20 -0.54 -6.88
N TYR A 32 12.59 0.73 -6.92
CA TYR A 32 12.94 1.46 -8.13
C TYR A 32 14.18 0.85 -8.80
N LEU A 33 15.24 0.54 -8.04
CA LEU A 33 16.44 -0.09 -8.57
C LEU A 33 16.14 -1.48 -9.14
N LEU A 34 15.32 -2.27 -8.44
CA LEU A 34 14.84 -3.57 -8.92
C LEU A 34 14.10 -3.44 -10.26
N MET A 35 13.27 -2.42 -10.43
CA MET A 35 12.54 -2.17 -11.69
C MET A 35 13.42 -1.55 -12.79
N ARG A 36 14.44 -0.78 -12.43
CA ARG A 36 15.33 -0.12 -13.39
C ARG A 36 16.36 -1.07 -13.99
N GLN A 37 16.72 -2.13 -13.27
CA GLN A 37 17.78 -3.04 -13.67
C GLN A 37 17.44 -3.67 -15.04
N ALA A 38 18.19 -3.31 -16.07
CA ALA A 38 17.93 -3.66 -17.49
C ALA A 38 17.97 -5.16 -17.84
N TRP A 39 18.26 -6.02 -16.85
CA TRP A 39 18.38 -7.47 -17.00
C TRP A 39 17.14 -8.22 -16.51
N VAL A 40 16.15 -7.49 -15.98
CA VAL A 40 14.90 -8.09 -15.50
C VAL A 40 13.92 -8.14 -16.65
N ASP A 41 13.71 -9.34 -17.17
CA ASP A 41 12.66 -9.64 -18.13
C ASP A 41 11.30 -9.18 -17.57
N ASP A 42 10.45 -8.61 -18.42
CA ASP A 42 9.07 -8.26 -18.12
C ASP A 42 8.32 -9.42 -17.43
N GLN A 43 8.66 -10.66 -17.81
CA GLN A 43 8.11 -11.86 -17.18
C GLN A 43 8.51 -11.99 -15.70
N VAL A 44 9.77 -11.69 -15.36
CA VAL A 44 10.25 -11.75 -13.97
C VAL A 44 9.56 -10.70 -13.11
N ILE A 45 9.32 -9.49 -13.64
CA ILE A 45 8.58 -8.44 -12.93
C ILE A 45 7.13 -8.90 -12.67
N LYS A 46 6.44 -9.40 -13.70
CA LYS A 46 5.05 -9.87 -13.58
C LYS A 46 4.92 -11.00 -12.56
N VAL A 47 5.80 -12.01 -12.63
CA VAL A 47 5.84 -13.13 -11.69
C VAL A 47 6.12 -12.63 -10.27
N SER A 48 7.07 -11.71 -10.10
CA SER A 48 7.41 -11.15 -8.79
C SER A 48 6.23 -10.40 -8.16
N ILE A 49 5.49 -9.62 -8.96
CA ILE A 49 4.26 -8.94 -8.51
C ILE A 49 3.20 -9.98 -8.15
N GLY A 50 2.99 -11.01 -8.96
CA GLY A 50 2.05 -12.10 -8.69
C GLY A 50 2.34 -12.80 -7.35
N ILE A 51 3.59 -13.19 -7.12
CA ILE A 51 4.05 -13.79 -5.85
C ILE A 51 3.81 -12.81 -4.69
N LEU A 52 4.20 -11.54 -4.85
CA LEU A 52 4.03 -10.52 -3.83
C LEU A 52 2.56 -10.34 -3.46
N VAL A 53 1.65 -10.29 -4.45
CA VAL A 53 0.21 -10.18 -4.19
C VAL A 53 -0.31 -11.41 -3.44
N LEU A 54 0.10 -12.62 -3.79
CA LEU A 54 -0.30 -13.83 -3.06
C LEU A 54 0.20 -13.80 -1.61
N VAL A 55 1.45 -13.36 -1.38
CA VAL A 55 2.01 -13.17 -0.03
C VAL A 55 1.19 -12.15 0.76
N LEU A 56 0.79 -11.04 0.15
CA LEU A 56 -0.06 -10.03 0.80
C LEU A 56 -1.45 -10.55 1.15
N VAL A 57 -2.05 -11.36 0.27
CA VAL A 57 -3.35 -11.99 0.53
C VAL A 57 -3.23 -12.96 1.72
N ALA A 58 -2.19 -13.78 1.76
CA ALA A 58 -1.93 -14.69 2.87
C ALA A 58 -1.67 -13.94 4.18
N LEU A 59 -0.85 -12.88 4.13
CA LEU A 59 -0.52 -12.03 5.26
C LEU A 59 -1.76 -11.29 5.80
N ASN A 60 -2.66 -10.83 4.92
CA ASN A 60 -3.92 -10.24 5.33
C ASN A 60 -4.89 -11.27 5.94
N ALA A 61 -4.92 -12.51 5.42
CA ALA A 61 -5.73 -13.59 5.99
C ALA A 61 -5.22 -14.04 7.37
N LEU A 62 -3.91 -14.00 7.58
CA LEU A 62 -3.24 -14.35 8.85
C LEU A 62 -3.04 -13.15 9.77
N ARG A 63 -3.60 -11.98 9.43
CA ARG A 63 -3.39 -10.71 10.13
C ARG A 63 -3.58 -10.82 11.64
N GLU A 64 -4.67 -11.43 12.11
CA GLU A 64 -4.97 -11.52 13.54
C GLU A 64 -3.89 -12.31 14.30
N ARG A 65 -3.40 -13.39 13.70
CA ARG A 65 -2.30 -14.19 14.25
C ARG A 65 -1.01 -13.37 14.29
N PHE A 66 -0.66 -12.71 13.19
CA PHE A 66 0.53 -11.85 13.12
C PHE A 66 0.49 -10.70 14.13
N LEU A 67 -0.67 -10.05 14.30
CA LEU A 67 -0.86 -8.98 15.28
C LEU A 67 -0.66 -9.48 16.72
N ALA A 68 -1.10 -10.70 17.04
CA ALA A 68 -0.92 -11.27 18.38
C ALA A 68 0.55 -11.52 18.74
N PHE A 69 1.41 -11.79 17.75
CA PHE A 69 2.83 -12.06 17.97
C PHE A 69 3.73 -10.83 17.93
N LEU A 70 3.23 -9.66 17.52
CA LEU A 70 4.03 -8.44 17.42
C LEU A 70 4.15 -7.78 18.80
N PRO A 71 5.34 -7.76 19.44
CA PRO A 71 5.53 -7.18 20.77
C PRO A 71 5.73 -5.65 20.67
N ILE A 72 4.77 -4.94 20.08
CA ILE A 72 4.86 -3.50 19.82
C ILE A 72 3.59 -2.77 20.25
N GLY A 73 3.76 -1.48 20.53
CA GLY A 73 2.69 -0.54 20.90
C GLY A 73 3.28 0.82 21.23
N GLU A 74 2.47 1.89 21.20
CA GLU A 74 2.96 3.25 21.49
C GLU A 74 3.63 3.37 22.87
N GLU A 75 3.10 2.67 23.87
CA GLU A 75 3.63 2.68 25.25
C GLU A 75 5.02 2.03 25.36
N HIS A 76 5.38 1.15 24.42
CA HIS A 76 6.64 0.39 24.43
C HIS A 76 7.71 1.04 23.55
N ALA A 77 7.92 2.36 23.68
CA ALA A 77 8.82 3.15 22.82
C ALA A 77 10.32 2.80 23.03
N GLY A 78 10.73 1.59 22.66
CA GLY A 78 12.10 1.07 22.74
C GLY A 78 12.71 0.73 21.38
N ARG A 79 13.94 0.18 21.42
CA ARG A 79 14.73 -0.21 20.24
C ARG A 79 14.02 -1.23 19.33
N GLN A 80 13.21 -2.12 19.92
CA GLN A 80 12.43 -3.12 19.17
C GLN A 80 11.37 -2.49 18.25
N ASN A 81 10.63 -1.47 18.74
CA ASN A 81 9.68 -0.73 17.91
C ASN A 81 10.35 -0.07 16.71
N LEU A 82 11.59 0.41 16.86
CA LEU A 82 12.33 1.04 15.76
C LEU A 82 12.72 0.00 14.70
N VAL A 83 13.25 -1.16 15.10
CA VAL A 83 13.62 -2.23 14.15
C VAL A 83 12.40 -2.68 13.35
N ILE A 84 11.26 -2.86 14.04
CA ILE A 84 10.01 -3.28 13.40
C ILE A 84 9.47 -2.16 12.50
N ALA A 85 9.53 -0.89 12.91
CA ALA A 85 9.20 0.24 12.06
C ALA A 85 10.05 0.27 10.78
N ILE A 86 11.36 0.03 10.90
CA ILE A 86 12.26 -0.02 9.74
C ILE A 86 11.87 -1.16 8.81
N ALA A 87 11.66 -2.37 9.35
CA ALA A 87 11.28 -3.53 8.55
C ALA A 87 9.97 -3.31 7.80
N PHE A 88 8.91 -2.88 8.50
CA PHE A 88 7.62 -2.59 7.88
C PHE A 88 7.70 -1.42 6.91
N GLY A 89 8.50 -0.39 7.21
CA GLY A 89 8.76 0.73 6.31
C GLY A 89 9.39 0.26 5.00
N VAL A 90 10.52 -0.44 5.06
CA VAL A 90 11.22 -0.96 3.87
C VAL A 90 10.32 -1.88 3.05
N ILE A 91 9.66 -2.85 3.69
CA ILE A 91 8.75 -3.78 3.01
C ILE A 91 7.62 -2.99 2.33
N ALA A 92 6.95 -2.09 3.06
CA ALA A 92 5.91 -1.25 2.48
C ALA A 92 6.43 -0.40 1.31
N GLY A 93 7.63 0.17 1.41
CA GLY A 93 8.29 0.94 0.36
C GLY A 93 8.51 0.13 -0.93
N ILE A 94 9.09 -1.07 -0.81
CA ILE A 94 9.31 -1.98 -1.93
C ILE A 94 7.97 -2.38 -2.54
N THR A 95 7.02 -2.82 -1.71
CA THR A 95 5.71 -3.29 -2.15
C THR A 95 4.89 -2.19 -2.84
N THR A 96 4.96 -0.94 -2.37
CA THR A 96 4.26 0.16 -3.06
C THR A 96 4.90 0.48 -4.41
N MET A 97 6.21 0.37 -4.53
CA MET A 97 6.90 0.65 -5.80
C MET A 97 6.62 -0.44 -6.84
N LEU A 98 6.68 -1.72 -6.44
CA LEU A 98 6.48 -2.85 -7.35
C LEU A 98 5.00 -3.06 -7.74
N ALA A 99 4.08 -2.96 -6.77
CA ALA A 99 2.71 -3.43 -6.95
C ALA A 99 1.64 -2.44 -6.48
N ASN A 100 2.02 -1.25 -6.01
CA ASN A 100 1.11 -0.28 -5.38
C ASN A 100 0.26 -0.89 -4.25
N ALA A 101 0.81 -1.89 -3.54
CA ALA A 101 0.03 -2.75 -2.64
C ALA A 101 0.51 -2.70 -1.18
N ALA A 102 1.11 -1.60 -0.75
CA ALA A 102 1.61 -1.45 0.63
C ALA A 102 0.53 -1.32 1.71
N GLY A 103 -0.74 -1.12 1.30
CA GLY A 103 -1.90 -0.97 2.17
C GLY A 103 -1.99 -1.99 3.30
N PRO A 104 -2.06 -3.30 3.00
CA PRO A 104 -2.19 -4.35 4.02
C PRO A 104 -1.00 -4.42 4.99
N ILE A 105 0.23 -4.24 4.50
CA ILE A 105 1.44 -4.23 5.34
C ILE A 105 1.37 -3.10 6.35
N MET A 106 1.07 -1.88 5.88
CA MET A 106 1.02 -0.71 6.74
C MET A 106 -0.18 -0.75 7.68
N LEU A 107 -1.31 -1.30 7.23
CA LEU A 107 -2.49 -1.53 8.07
C LEU A 107 -2.13 -2.39 9.29
N ILE A 108 -1.42 -3.51 9.09
CA ILE A 108 -0.99 -4.38 10.19
C ILE A 108 -0.08 -3.63 11.16
N TYR A 109 0.91 -2.90 10.64
CA TYR A 109 1.80 -2.09 11.49
C TYR A 109 1.04 -1.07 12.34
N LEU A 110 0.19 -0.26 11.72
CA LEU A 110 -0.53 0.82 12.40
C LEU A 110 -1.57 0.30 13.40
N LEU A 111 -2.15 -0.87 13.14
CA LEU A 111 -3.04 -1.54 14.10
C LEU A 111 -2.26 -2.08 15.30
N ALA A 112 -1.07 -2.63 15.08
CA ALA A 112 -0.20 -3.07 16.16
C ALA A 112 0.27 -1.89 17.03
N MET A 113 0.39 -0.68 16.46
CA MET A 113 0.65 0.54 17.22
C MET A 113 -0.53 1.02 18.09
N ARG A 114 -1.73 0.43 17.92
CA ARG A 114 -2.95 0.70 18.72
C ARG A 114 -3.35 2.18 18.79
N LEU A 115 -3.15 2.90 17.67
CA LEU A 115 -3.48 4.32 17.59
C LEU A 115 -4.99 4.56 17.78
N PRO A 116 -5.39 5.68 18.42
CA PRO A 116 -6.77 6.15 18.38
C PRO A 116 -7.25 6.29 16.93
N LYS A 117 -8.56 6.07 16.69
CA LYS A 117 -9.15 6.05 15.35
C LYS A 117 -8.75 7.26 14.48
N ASP A 118 -8.83 8.47 15.03
CA ASP A 118 -8.52 9.69 14.27
C ASP A 118 -7.03 9.78 13.92
N ALA A 119 -6.16 9.37 14.84
CA ALA A 119 -4.72 9.30 14.60
C ALA A 119 -4.35 8.20 13.61
N PHE A 120 -5.02 7.05 13.65
CA PHE A 120 -4.85 5.98 12.68
C PHE A 120 -5.17 6.47 11.26
N ILE A 121 -6.32 7.10 11.07
CA ILE A 121 -6.74 7.59 9.74
C ILE A 121 -5.82 8.71 9.26
N GLY A 122 -5.52 9.70 10.12
CA GLY A 122 -4.64 10.81 9.77
C GLY A 122 -3.22 10.37 9.43
N THR A 123 -2.64 9.47 10.23
CA THR A 123 -1.29 8.93 10.00
C THR A 123 -1.25 8.13 8.70
N SER A 124 -2.23 7.26 8.45
CA SER A 124 -2.32 6.49 7.20
C SER A 124 -2.40 7.40 5.98
N ALA A 125 -3.26 8.43 6.03
CA ALA A 125 -3.44 9.36 4.94
C ALA A 125 -2.14 10.12 4.60
N TRP A 126 -1.46 10.68 5.61
CA TRP A 126 -0.19 11.37 5.41
C TRP A 126 0.91 10.43 4.91
N TYR A 127 1.01 9.23 5.48
CA TYR A 127 1.98 8.22 5.07
C TYR A 127 1.86 7.88 3.58
N PHE A 128 0.66 7.51 3.12
CA PHE A 128 0.44 7.15 1.73
C PHE A 128 0.53 8.35 0.79
N MET A 129 0.10 9.54 1.23
CA MET A 129 0.24 10.75 0.42
C MET A 129 1.72 11.04 0.14
N VAL A 130 2.56 11.10 1.16
CA VAL A 130 3.99 11.41 0.98
C VAL A 130 4.67 10.35 0.13
N LEU A 131 4.44 9.06 0.38
CA LEU A 131 5.03 7.98 -0.42
C LEU A 131 4.60 8.04 -1.88
N ASN A 132 3.32 8.26 -2.14
CA ASN A 132 2.82 8.34 -3.51
C ASN A 132 3.43 9.53 -4.26
N TRP A 133 3.61 10.68 -3.61
CA TRP A 133 4.31 11.81 -4.20
C TRP A 133 5.79 11.51 -4.45
N CYS A 134 6.48 10.86 -3.51
CA CYS A 134 7.87 10.46 -3.68
C CYS A 134 8.07 9.46 -4.83
N LYS A 135 7.07 8.64 -5.15
CA LYS A 135 7.13 7.68 -6.27
C LYS A 135 7.11 8.34 -7.64
N VAL A 136 6.41 9.47 -7.80
CA VAL A 136 6.23 10.15 -9.10
C VAL A 136 7.56 10.35 -9.86
N PRO A 137 8.62 10.95 -9.28
CA PRO A 137 9.87 11.14 -10.01
C PRO A 137 10.53 9.83 -10.44
N PHE A 138 10.44 8.77 -9.64
CA PHE A 138 10.96 7.44 -9.99
C PHE A 138 10.16 6.81 -11.13
N MET A 139 8.83 6.94 -11.11
CA MET A 139 7.96 6.41 -12.16
C MET A 139 8.13 7.14 -13.49
N VAL A 140 8.40 8.46 -13.46
CA VAL A 140 8.77 9.24 -14.66
C VAL A 140 10.11 8.74 -15.22
N GLN A 141 11.11 8.52 -14.38
CA GLN A 141 12.42 8.01 -14.81
C GLN A 141 12.38 6.58 -15.37
N LEU A 142 11.48 5.73 -14.87
CA LEU A 142 11.23 4.39 -15.42
C LEU A 142 10.44 4.44 -16.74
N GLY A 143 10.01 5.62 -17.21
CA GLY A 143 9.16 5.75 -18.40
C GLY A 143 7.73 5.28 -18.20
N LEU A 144 7.33 4.92 -16.97
CA LEU A 144 5.96 4.50 -16.63
C LEU A 144 4.97 5.69 -16.63
N ILE A 145 5.50 6.90 -16.41
CA ILE A 145 4.76 8.15 -16.55
C ILE A 145 5.41 8.95 -17.68
N ASN A 146 4.74 8.96 -18.83
CA ASN A 146 5.10 9.71 -20.03
C ASN A 146 3.82 10.29 -20.70
N PRO A 147 3.93 11.20 -21.68
CA PRO A 147 2.76 11.82 -22.32
C PRO A 147 1.76 10.82 -22.90
N ASP A 148 2.23 9.72 -23.50
CA ASP A 148 1.38 8.69 -24.09
C ASP A 148 0.59 7.92 -23.03
N SER A 149 1.26 7.52 -21.94
CA SER A 149 0.63 6.88 -20.78
C SER A 149 -0.40 7.80 -20.12
N LEU A 150 -0.14 9.11 -20.07
CA LEU A 150 -1.04 10.08 -19.48
C LEU A 150 -2.29 10.27 -20.36
N ALA A 151 -2.11 10.38 -21.67
CA ALA A 151 -3.21 10.43 -22.64
C ALA A 151 -4.06 9.16 -22.59
N PHE A 152 -3.43 7.99 -22.48
CA PHE A 152 -4.11 6.70 -22.30
C PHE A 152 -4.92 6.66 -21.00
N ASN A 153 -4.33 7.10 -19.87
CA ASN A 153 -5.00 7.17 -18.58
C ASN A 153 -6.21 8.12 -18.60
N ILE A 154 -6.12 9.26 -19.29
CA ILE A 154 -7.24 10.20 -19.45
C ILE A 154 -8.39 9.53 -20.21
N LYS A 155 -8.11 8.82 -21.30
CA LYS A 155 -9.12 8.08 -22.07
C LYS A 155 -9.82 6.99 -21.25
N LEU A 156 -9.09 6.35 -20.34
CA LEU A 156 -9.62 5.34 -19.42
C LEU A 156 -10.35 5.92 -18.21
N SER A 157 -10.10 7.18 -17.86
CA SER A 157 -10.66 7.80 -16.66
C SER A 157 -12.20 7.71 -16.56
N PRO A 158 -13.01 7.82 -17.63
CA PRO A 158 -14.46 7.65 -17.54
C PRO A 158 -14.84 6.21 -17.16
N ALA A 159 -14.15 5.21 -17.71
CA ALA A 159 -14.41 3.81 -17.37
C ALA A 159 -14.05 3.52 -15.90
N ILE A 160 -12.96 4.11 -15.40
CA ILE A 160 -12.57 4.03 -13.99
C ILE A 160 -13.63 4.68 -13.09
N LEU A 161 -14.15 5.85 -13.46
CA LEU A 161 -15.21 6.54 -12.71
C LEU A 161 -16.49 5.71 -12.67
N VAL A 162 -16.94 5.19 -13.82
CA VAL A 162 -18.13 4.33 -13.89
C VAL A 162 -17.93 3.06 -13.07
N GLY A 163 -16.78 2.39 -13.21
CA GLY A 163 -16.44 1.21 -12.40
C GLY A 163 -16.41 1.49 -10.91
N GLY A 164 -15.88 2.64 -10.50
CA GLY A 164 -15.87 3.10 -9.10
C GLY A 164 -17.27 3.34 -8.56
N LEU A 165 -18.12 4.04 -9.31
CA LEU A 165 -19.52 4.29 -8.93
C LEU A 165 -20.33 2.99 -8.83
N LEU A 166 -20.16 2.07 -9.79
CA LEU A 166 -20.76 0.74 -9.74
C LEU A 166 -20.24 -0.05 -8.53
N GLY A 167 -18.96 0.04 -8.22
CA GLY A 167 -18.36 -0.57 -7.04
C GLY A 167 -18.99 -0.07 -5.73
N ILE A 168 -19.18 1.25 -5.60
CA ILE A 168 -19.86 1.86 -4.44
C ILE A 168 -21.32 1.39 -4.36
N TYR A 169 -22.03 1.41 -5.49
CA TYR A 169 -23.42 0.97 -5.56
C TYR A 169 -23.59 -0.51 -5.17
N CYS A 170 -22.74 -1.39 -5.70
CA CYS A 170 -22.75 -2.81 -5.39
C CYS A 170 -22.31 -3.08 -3.95
N SER A 171 -21.32 -2.34 -3.42
CA SER A 171 -20.87 -2.48 -2.04
C SER A 171 -22.01 -2.26 -1.03
N GLY A 172 -22.95 -1.36 -1.32
CA GLY A 172 -24.14 -1.15 -0.49
C GLY A 172 -25.15 -2.30 -0.49
N LYS A 173 -25.06 -3.24 -1.44
CA LYS A 173 -25.98 -4.39 -1.58
C LYS A 173 -25.42 -5.71 -1.08
N LEU A 174 -24.11 -5.84 -0.92
CA LEU A 174 -23.47 -7.06 -0.43
C LEU A 174 -23.28 -7.03 1.09
N SER A 175 -23.40 -8.19 1.73
CA SER A 175 -22.93 -8.32 3.11
C SER A 175 -21.40 -8.11 3.18
N ASN A 176 -20.91 -7.55 4.29
CA ASN A 176 -19.46 -7.33 4.50
C ASN A 176 -18.63 -8.61 4.24
N ARG A 177 -19.16 -9.79 4.61
CA ARG A 177 -18.49 -11.08 4.34
C ARG A 177 -18.46 -11.43 2.85
N GLY A 178 -19.57 -11.24 2.14
CA GLY A 178 -19.68 -11.52 0.71
C GLY A 178 -18.77 -10.61 -0.12
N PHE A 179 -18.75 -9.32 0.19
CA PHE A 179 -17.87 -8.35 -0.46
C PHE A 179 -16.40 -8.68 -0.24
N ASN A 180 -15.99 -8.96 1.01
CA ASN A 180 -14.62 -9.32 1.32
C ASN A 180 -14.17 -10.60 0.59
N ARG A 181 -15.02 -11.64 0.55
CA ARG A 181 -14.71 -12.87 -0.22
C ARG A 181 -14.56 -12.58 -1.71
N LEU A 182 -15.46 -11.78 -2.29
CA LEU A 182 -15.41 -11.46 -3.70
C LEU A 182 -14.11 -10.75 -4.06
N ILE A 183 -13.73 -9.71 -3.32
CA ILE A 183 -12.46 -9.00 -3.52
C ILE A 183 -11.27 -9.95 -3.38
N GLN A 184 -11.29 -10.81 -2.36
CA GLN A 184 -10.21 -11.77 -2.14
C GLN A 184 -10.06 -12.74 -3.31
N ILE A 185 -11.16 -13.30 -3.82
CA ILE A 185 -11.16 -14.20 -4.98
C ILE A 185 -10.64 -13.47 -6.22
N LEU A 186 -11.16 -12.27 -6.51
CA LEU A 186 -10.72 -11.47 -7.67
C LEU A 186 -9.23 -11.13 -7.58
N THR A 187 -8.73 -10.81 -6.38
CA THR A 187 -7.31 -10.52 -6.14
C THR A 187 -6.43 -11.75 -6.41
N ILE A 188 -6.87 -12.93 -5.94
CA ILE A 188 -6.16 -14.20 -6.20
C ILE A 188 -6.14 -14.52 -7.70
N LEU A 189 -7.28 -14.38 -8.38
CA LEU A 189 -7.36 -14.61 -9.82
C LEU A 189 -6.46 -13.66 -10.61
N ALA A 190 -6.42 -12.38 -10.24
CA ALA A 190 -5.52 -11.40 -10.84
C ALA A 190 -4.05 -11.76 -10.61
N ALA A 191 -3.69 -12.21 -9.41
CA ALA A 191 -2.34 -12.66 -9.09
C ALA A 191 -1.93 -13.91 -9.88
N LEU A 192 -2.83 -14.89 -10.02
CA LEU A 192 -2.58 -16.09 -10.83
C LEU A 192 -2.37 -15.75 -12.31
N LYS A 193 -3.14 -14.81 -12.87
CA LYS A 193 -2.95 -14.31 -14.24
C LYS A 193 -1.59 -13.59 -14.44
N LEU A 194 -0.96 -13.11 -13.38
CA LEU A 194 0.39 -12.55 -13.46
C LEU A 194 1.48 -13.63 -13.42
N LEU A 195 1.16 -14.84 -12.95
CA LEU A 195 2.09 -15.96 -12.84
C LEU A 195 2.10 -16.86 -14.09
N PHE A 196 0.95 -17.01 -14.75
CA PHE A 196 0.74 -17.86 -15.91
C PHE A 196 0.24 -17.04 -17.10
#